data_AF-A0A7C7GML5-F1
#
_entry.id   AF-A0A7C7GML5-F1
#
_cell.length_a   1.000
_cell.length_b   1.000
_cell.length_c   1.000
_cell.angle_alpha   90.00
_cell.angle_beta   90.00
_cell.angle_gamma   90.00
#
_symmetry.space_group_name_H-M   'P 1'
#
loop_
_entity.id
_entity.type
_entity.pdbx_description
1 polymer ?
#
loop_
_entity_poly.entity_id
_entity_poly.type
_entity_poly.pdbx_seq_one_letter_code
_entity_poly.pdbx_strand_id
1 'polypeptide(L)' 'MDAKKSRIRHIAKSITWRIVASITTFVLAYLFFGDLAKASGLMAVEVVIKMLLYYLHERAWYNYIRLGRDNE' A
#
# COMPACT_ATOMS: atom_id res chain seq x y z
N MET A 1 6.32 -28.16 7.54
CA MET A 1 6.36 -26.81 8.14
C MET A 1 5.40 -25.92 7.38
N ASP A 2 4.41 -25.39 8.09
CA ASP A 2 3.08 -25.06 7.58
C ASP A 2 3.04 -23.90 6.58
N ALA A 3 2.68 -24.18 5.32
CA ALA A 3 2.45 -23.17 4.28
C ALA A 3 1.45 -22.07 4.70
N LYS A 4 0.55 -22.37 5.65
CA LYS A 4 -0.40 -21.43 6.25
C LYS A 4 0.29 -20.37 7.14
N LYS A 5 1.29 -20.75 7.94
CA LYS A 5 2.10 -19.82 8.75
C LYS A 5 2.91 -18.86 7.87
N SER A 6 3.41 -19.34 6.73
CA SER A 6 4.15 -18.51 5.77
C SER A 6 3.28 -17.38 5.19
N ARG A 7 2.08 -17.69 4.68
CA ARG A 7 1.17 -16.69 4.08
C ARG A 7 0.76 -15.58 5.05
N ILE A 8 0.43 -15.94 6.30
CA ILE A 8 0.04 -14.96 7.33
C ILE A 8 1.22 -14.03 7.67
N ARG A 9 2.45 -14.56 7.73
CA ARG A 9 3.67 -13.77 7.96
C ARG A 9 3.93 -12.78 6.82
N HIS A 10 3.70 -13.18 5.56
CA HIS A 10 3.87 -12.30 4.40
C HIS A 10 2.84 -11.16 4.37
N ILE A 11 1.58 -11.44 4.70
CA ILE A 11 0.53 -10.42 4.80
C ILE A 11 0.85 -9.44 5.94
N ALA A 12 1.19 -9.96 7.13
CA ALA A 12 1.57 -9.13 8.27
C ALA A 12 2.77 -8.23 7.94
N LYS A 13 3.82 -8.78 7.33
CA LYS A 13 5.01 -8.01 6.89
C LYS A 13 4.63 -6.90 5.90
N SER A 14 3.72 -7.18 4.96
CA SER A 14 3.27 -6.20 3.97
C SER A 14 2.48 -5.06 4.60
N ILE A 15 1.62 -5.37 5.57
CA ILE A 15 0.86 -4.36 6.34
C ILE A 15 1.83 -3.50 7.17
N THR A 16 2.77 -4.12 7.89
CA THR A 16 3.79 -3.39 8.66
C THR A 16 4.58 -2.45 7.76
N TRP A 17 5.04 -2.92 6.59
CA TRP A 17 5.77 -2.09 5.65
C TRP A 17 4.94 -0.93 5.11
N ARG A 18 3.65 -1.14 4.84
CA ARG A 18 2.73 -0.08 4.40
C ARG A 18 2.53 1.00 5.47
N ILE A 19 2.40 0.62 6.74
CA ILE A 19 2.26 1.57 7.85
C ILE A 19 3.53 2.41 7.99
N VAL A 20 4.70 1.77 8.02
CA VAL A 20 5.99 2.46 8.11
C VAL A 20 6.15 3.45 6.96
N ALA A 21 5.87 3.01 5.72
CA ALA A 21 6.00 3.87 4.54
C ALA A 21 5.10 5.12 4.61
N SER A 22 3.84 4.98 5.00
CA SER A 22 2.94 6.14 5.12
C SER A 22 3.34 7.09 6.26
N ILE A 23 3.84 6.57 7.38
CA ILE A 23 4.41 7.40 8.45
C ILE A 23 5.65 8.15 7.95
N THR A 24 6.54 7.47 7.21
CA THR A 24 7.73 8.09 6.63
C THR A 24 7.36 9.22 5.67
N THR A 25 6.39 9.03 4.77
CA THR A 25 5.93 10.10 3.87
C THR A 25 5.42 11.30 4.64
N PHE A 26 4.59 11.08 5.68
CA PHE A 26 4.08 12.17 6.51
C PHE A 26 5.20 12.94 7.22
N VAL A 27 6.16 12.22 7.83
CA VAL A 27 7.32 12.82 8.50
C VAL A 27 8.18 13.60 7.51
N LEU A 28 8.46 13.04 6.33
CA LEU A 28 9.21 13.74 5.28
C LEU A 28 8.48 14.98 4.79
N ALA A 29 7.15 14.90 4.59
CA ALA A 29 6.34 16.04 4.21
C ALA A 29 6.43 17.15 5.28
N TYR A 30 6.31 16.79 6.55
CA TYR A 30 6.42 17.74 7.65
C TYR A 30 7.81 18.37 7.72
N LEU A 31 8.88 17.57 7.59
CA LEU A 31 10.26 18.08 7.59
C LEU A 31 10.55 19.00 6.41
N PHE A 32 9.97 18.73 5.24
CA PHE A 32 10.22 19.51 4.03
C PHE A 32 9.41 20.81 3.99
N PHE A 33 8.15 20.77 4.42
CA PHE A 33 7.27 21.93 4.37
C PHE A 33 7.27 22.77 5.66
N GLY A 34 7.65 22.20 6.80
CA GLY A 34 7.59 22.84 8.12
C GLY A 34 6.16 23.18 8.59
N ASP A 35 5.15 22.70 7.87
CA ASP A 35 3.74 23.07 8.03
C ASP A 35 2.86 21.81 8.05
N LEU A 36 2.11 21.65 9.14
CA LEU A 36 1.24 20.50 9.38
C LEU A 36 0.05 20.44 8.40
N ALA A 37 -0.46 21.57 7.93
CA ALA A 37 -1.56 21.62 6.97
C ALA A 37 -1.12 21.10 5.59
N LYS A 38 0.10 21.45 5.16
CA LYS A 38 0.67 20.94 3.90
C LYS A 38 1.03 19.46 4.00
N ALA A 39 1.61 19.03 5.13
CA ALA A 39 1.95 17.63 5.36
C ALA A 39 0.71 16.71 5.38
N SER A 40 -0.37 17.13 6.04
CA SER A 40 -1.63 16.38 6.05
C SER A 40 -2.30 16.35 4.67
N GLY A 41 -2.23 17.44 3.91
CA GLY A 41 -2.68 17.47 2.51
C GLY A 41 -1.93 16.47 1.63
N LEU A 42 -0.60 16.40 1.74
CA LEU A 42 0.19 15.42 0.98
C LEU A 42 -0.15 13.98 1.37
N MET A 43 -0.32 13.70 2.66
CA MET A 43 -0.72 12.38 3.15
C MET A 43 -2.10 11.97 2.62
N ALA A 44 -3.06 12.89 2.58
CA ALA A 44 -4.38 12.64 2.01
C ALA A 44 -4.30 12.29 0.51
N VAL A 45 -3.52 13.05 -0.26
CA VAL A 45 -3.28 12.79 -1.68
C VAL A 45 -2.57 11.45 -1.89
N GLU A 46 -1.56 11.13 -1.08
CA GLU A 46 -0.84 9.86 -1.12
C GLU A 46 -1.79 8.67 -0.97
N VAL A 47 -2.74 8.74 -0.04
CA VAL A 47 -3.74 7.70 0.19
C VAL A 47 -4.66 7.51 -1.03
N VAL A 48 -5.12 8.60 -1.65
CA VAL A 48 -5.93 8.55 -2.88
C VAL A 48 -5.14 7.94 -4.04
N ILE A 49 -3.89 8.37 -4.24
CA ILE A 49 -3.02 7.84 -5.29
C ILE A 49 -2.77 6.35 -5.06
N LYS A 50 -2.49 5.92 -3.83
CA LYS A 50 -2.30 4.49 -3.50
C LYS A 50 -3.55 3.67 -3.80
N MET A 51 -4.76 4.18 -3.51
CA MET A 51 -5.99 3.49 -3.87
C MET A 51 -6.17 3.36 -5.38
N LEU A 52 -5.94 4.43 -6.13
CA LEU A 52 -6.02 4.41 -7.59
C LEU A 52 -4.98 3.46 -8.20
N LEU A 53 -3.74 3.52 -7.74
CA LEU A 53 -2.68 2.62 -8.17
C LEU A 53 -2.97 1.17 -7.79
N TYR A 54 -3.55 0.90 -6.62
CA TYR A 54 -3.93 -0.45 -6.22
C TYR A 54 -5.05 -1.00 -7.12
N TYR A 55 -6.09 -0.21 -7.40
CA TYR A 55 -7.14 -0.59 -8.33
C TYR A 55 -6.60 -0.84 -9.75
N LEU A 56 -5.75 0.06 -10.25
CA LEU A 56 -5.10 -0.12 -11.55
C LEU A 56 -4.16 -1.31 -11.57
N HIS A 57 -3.44 -1.58 -10.48
CA HIS A 57 -2.59 -2.74 -10.32
C HIS A 57 -3.42 -4.02 -10.32
N GLU A 58 -4.51 -4.10 -9.56
CA GLU A 58 -5.44 -5.24 -9.59
C GLU A 58 -6.05 -5.42 -10.98
N ARG A 59 -6.45 -4.34 -11.65
CA ARG A 59 -7.02 -4.41 -13.00
C ARG A 59 -5.99 -4.84 -14.04
N ALA A 60 -4.77 -4.34 -13.96
CA ALA A 60 -3.66 -4.77 -14.82
C ALA A 60 -3.30 -6.23 -14.51
N TRP A 61 -3.24 -6.61 -13.24
CA TRP A 61 -2.97 -7.98 -12.84
C TRP A 61 -4.07 -8.93 -13.33
N TYR A 62 -5.34 -8.56 -13.20
CA TYR A 62 -6.47 -9.32 -13.72
C TYR A 62 -6.41 -9.47 -15.25
N ASN A 63 -6.05 -8.41 -15.97
CA ASN A 63 -5.98 -8.42 -17.43
C ASN A 63 -4.74 -9.12 -18.00
N TYR A 64 -3.58 -9.02 -17.33
CA TYR A 64 -2.29 -9.49 -17.86
C TYR A 64 -1.78 -10.78 -17.18
N ILE A 65 -2.18 -11.06 -15.94
CA ILE A 65 -1.67 -12.19 -15.14
C ILE A 65 -2.86 -13.06 -14.70
N ARG A 66 -3.14 -14.09 -15.51
CA ARG A 66 -4.20 -15.09 -15.32
C ARG A 66 -3.86 -16.11 -14.21
N LEU A 67 -3.48 -15.64 -13.01
CA LEU A 67 -3.23 -16.50 -11.84
C LEU A 67 -4.39 -16.38 -10.85
N GLY A 68 -5.20 -17.44 -10.79
CA GLY A 68 -6.23 -17.62 -9.75
C GLY A 68 -7.65 -17.27 -10.19
N ARG A 69 -8.06 -17.72 -11.38
CA ARG A 69 -9.47 -18.11 -11.54
C ARG A 69 -9.58 -19.49 -10.90
N ASP A 70 -9.61 -19.53 -9.56
CA ASP A 70 -10.08 -20.75 -8.89
C ASP A 70 -11.52 -20.90 -9.34
N ASN A 71 -11.73 -22.00 -10.06
CA ASN A 71 -12.94 -22.32 -10.78
C ASN A 71 -14.14 -22.27 -9.83
N GLU A 72 -15.24 -21.70 -10.33
CA GLU A 72 -16.58 -22.00 -9.84
C GLU A 72 -16.81 -23.52 -9.75
#